data_AF-A0A377Z9R2-F1
#
_entry.id   AF-A0A377Z9R2-F1
#
_cell.length_a   1.000
_cell.length_b   1.000
_cell.length_c   1.000
_cell.angle_alpha   90.00
_cell.angle_beta   90.00
_cell.angle_gamma   90.00
#
_symmetry.space_group_name_H-M   'P 1'
#
loop_
_entity.id
_entity.type
_entity.pdbx_description
1 polymer ?
#
loop_
_entity_poly.entity_id
_entity_poly.type
_entity_poly.pdbx_seq_one_letter_code
_entity_poly.pdbx_strand_id
1 'polypeptide(L)'
;MPNAHPDLWQRYQATKAASTAKYARDIAAEMGISEAELTAARLGHDAVRLSDDARALIAALERVGETKCICRNEYAVHEQVGQFTHQHLSGHAGLVLNPRALDLRLFLSQWASAFHLNDNGRQSIQFFDHHGDALLKVYATTQTDMAAWETLIAEYRVAAPAPLTLRPQEPVKYADTADGAALENDWRAMTDVHQFFGLLRKYQLSRQQAFRLVSDDLACRVDRHALPSLLETVRRRAMKS
;
A
#
# COMPACT_ATOMS: atom_id res chain seq x y z
N MET A 1 -23.93 1.79 -26.41
CA MET A 1 -22.72 2.00 -27.23
C MET A 1 -21.53 1.63 -26.36
N PRO A 2 -20.93 0.44 -26.48
CA PRO A 2 -19.70 0.15 -25.74
C PRO A 2 -18.56 0.80 -26.51
N ASN A 3 -17.99 1.87 -25.97
CA ASN A 3 -16.81 2.49 -26.55
C ASN A 3 -15.68 1.46 -26.54
N ALA A 4 -15.27 1.06 -27.74
CA ALA A 4 -14.02 0.38 -27.98
C ALA A 4 -12.89 1.28 -27.45
N HIS A 5 -12.28 0.90 -26.33
CA HIS A 5 -10.97 1.43 -25.98
C HIS A 5 -10.00 0.93 -27.06
N PRO A 6 -9.36 1.78 -27.87
CA PRO A 6 -8.16 1.34 -28.59
C PRO A 6 -7.22 0.70 -27.56
N ASP A 7 -6.75 -0.51 -27.89
CA ASP A 7 -6.08 -1.47 -27.00
C ASP A 7 -5.20 -0.78 -25.93
N LEU A 8 -5.68 -0.75 -24.67
CA LEU A 8 -4.99 -0.07 -23.56
C LEU A 8 -3.55 -0.57 -23.39
N TRP A 9 -3.29 -1.82 -23.77
CA TRP A 9 -1.95 -2.40 -23.83
C TRP A 9 -1.07 -1.67 -24.85
N GLN A 10 -1.52 -1.48 -26.08
CA GLN A 10 -0.78 -0.73 -27.11
C GLN A 10 -0.51 0.71 -26.67
N ARG A 11 -1.52 1.36 -26.07
CA ARG A 11 -1.35 2.71 -25.52
C ARG A 11 -0.28 2.73 -24.42
N TYR A 12 -0.32 1.76 -23.50
CA TYR A 12 0.71 1.61 -22.46
C TYR A 12 2.10 1.41 -23.07
N GLN A 13 2.25 0.53 -24.07
CA GLN A 13 3.53 0.30 -24.74
C GLN A 13 4.07 1.58 -25.40
N ALA A 14 3.21 2.32 -26.12
CA ALA A 14 3.57 3.58 -26.75
C ALA A 14 3.97 4.65 -25.72
N THR A 15 3.20 4.82 -24.64
CA THR A 15 3.53 5.76 -23.56
C THR A 15 4.82 5.36 -22.85
N LYS A 16 5.03 4.07 -22.53
CA LYS A 16 6.26 3.59 -21.90
C LYS A 16 7.50 3.83 -22.77
N ALA A 17 7.38 3.73 -24.09
CA ALA A 17 8.48 3.99 -25.02
C ALA A 17 8.80 5.49 -25.16
N ALA A 18 7.78 6.35 -25.07
CA ALA A 18 7.93 7.80 -25.23
C ALA A 18 8.21 8.54 -23.91
N SER A 19 7.83 7.97 -22.77
CA SER A 19 7.90 8.62 -21.47
C SER A 19 9.31 8.56 -20.87
N THR A 20 9.63 9.58 -20.06
CA THR A 20 10.82 9.56 -19.18
C THR A 20 10.51 8.90 -17.83
N ALA A 21 9.22 8.66 -17.54
CA ALA A 21 8.76 8.01 -16.34
C ALA A 21 9.18 6.54 -16.33
N LYS A 22 9.80 6.13 -15.22
CA LYS A 22 10.34 4.77 -15.08
C LYS A 22 9.34 3.78 -14.47
N TYR A 23 8.30 4.27 -13.81
CA TYR A 23 7.43 3.46 -12.97
C TYR A 23 6.00 3.42 -13.51
N ALA A 24 5.36 2.25 -13.36
CA ALA A 24 4.00 2.00 -13.85
C ALA A 24 2.97 3.00 -13.32
N ARG A 25 3.08 3.43 -12.05
CA ARG A 25 2.25 4.48 -11.44
C ARG A 25 2.29 5.80 -12.23
N ASP A 26 3.48 6.25 -12.57
CA ASP A 26 3.68 7.55 -13.23
C ASP A 26 3.18 7.48 -14.68
N ILE A 27 3.42 6.35 -15.36
CA ILE A 27 2.86 6.07 -16.69
C ILE A 27 1.33 6.00 -16.64
N ALA A 28 0.74 5.38 -15.61
CA ALA A 28 -0.72 5.32 -15.44
C ALA A 28 -1.30 6.74 -15.30
N ALA A 29 -0.64 7.60 -14.53
CA ALA A 29 -1.02 9.01 -14.39
C ALA A 29 -0.94 9.78 -15.72
N GLU A 30 0.13 9.60 -16.51
CA GLU A 30 0.24 10.17 -17.88
C GLU A 30 -0.88 9.67 -18.81
N MET A 31 -1.31 8.42 -18.62
CA MET A 31 -2.43 7.83 -19.36
C MET A 31 -3.81 8.25 -18.83
N GLY A 32 -3.87 8.94 -17.69
CA GLY A 32 -5.12 9.34 -17.05
C GLY A 32 -5.98 8.16 -16.57
N ILE A 33 -5.32 7.07 -16.14
CA ILE A 33 -5.98 5.86 -15.61
C ILE A 33 -5.33 5.46 -14.27
N SER A 34 -6.02 4.62 -13.49
CA SER A 34 -5.45 4.05 -12.27
C SER A 34 -4.32 3.05 -12.57
N GLU A 35 -3.47 2.79 -11.57
CA GLU A 35 -2.39 1.79 -11.72
C GLU A 35 -2.96 0.36 -11.84
N ALA A 36 -4.11 0.09 -11.23
CA ALA A 36 -4.83 -1.17 -11.38
C ALA A 36 -5.38 -1.35 -12.81
N GLU A 37 -5.96 -0.31 -13.42
CA GLU A 37 -6.40 -0.35 -14.83
C GLU A 37 -5.23 -0.58 -15.79
N LEU A 38 -4.12 0.12 -15.56
CA LEU A 38 -2.90 -0.11 -16.34
C LEU A 38 -2.41 -1.55 -16.17
N THR A 39 -2.47 -2.11 -14.96
CA THR A 39 -2.09 -3.51 -14.71
C THR A 39 -3.06 -4.50 -15.36
N ALA A 40 -4.36 -4.22 -15.33
CA ALA A 40 -5.38 -5.04 -15.98
C ALA A 40 -5.23 -5.05 -17.51
N ALA A 41 -4.78 -3.94 -18.12
CA ALA A 41 -4.46 -3.89 -19.54
C ALA A 41 -3.30 -4.82 -19.94
N ARG A 42 -2.52 -5.33 -18.98
CA ARG A 42 -1.39 -6.24 -19.23
C ARG A 42 -1.79 -7.72 -19.14
N LEU A 43 -3.04 -8.02 -18.79
CA LEU A 43 -3.56 -9.39 -18.74
C LEU A 43 -3.46 -10.06 -20.10
N GLY A 44 -2.96 -11.30 -20.12
CA GLY A 44 -2.72 -12.05 -21.36
C GLY A 44 -1.40 -11.70 -22.07
N HIS A 45 -0.67 -10.70 -21.57
CA HIS A 45 0.68 -10.37 -22.01
C HIS A 45 1.72 -10.79 -20.97
N ASP A 46 1.87 -9.99 -19.92
CA ASP A 46 2.89 -10.18 -18.88
C ASP A 46 2.28 -10.14 -17.46
N ALA A 47 0.95 -10.14 -17.35
CA ALA A 47 0.22 -10.17 -16.11
C ALA A 47 -0.82 -11.30 -16.06
N VAL A 48 -1.06 -11.80 -14.85
CA VAL A 48 -2.06 -12.81 -14.51
C VAL A 48 -2.94 -12.28 -13.39
N ARG A 49 -4.27 -12.38 -13.54
CA ARG A 49 -5.20 -12.03 -12.48
C ARG A 49 -5.16 -13.11 -11.40
N LEU A 50 -5.04 -12.69 -10.14
CA LEU A 50 -5.16 -13.55 -8.98
C LEU A 50 -6.50 -13.33 -8.28
N SER A 51 -6.85 -14.26 -7.39
CA SER A 51 -8.01 -14.16 -6.51
C SER A 51 -8.02 -12.81 -5.78
N ASP A 52 -9.20 -12.22 -5.64
CA ASP A 52 -9.39 -10.99 -4.86
C ASP A 52 -9.38 -11.27 -3.34
N ASP A 53 -9.25 -12.53 -2.91
CA ASP A 53 -9.03 -12.92 -1.51
C ASP A 53 -7.59 -12.58 -1.06
N ALA A 54 -7.39 -11.31 -0.74
CA ALA A 54 -6.13 -10.80 -0.23
C ALA A 54 -5.65 -11.56 1.02
N ARG A 55 -6.56 -12.01 1.88
CA ARG A 55 -6.18 -12.76 3.10
C ARG A 55 -5.54 -14.09 2.73
N ALA A 56 -6.15 -14.83 1.82
CA ALA A 56 -5.62 -16.11 1.38
C ALA A 56 -4.28 -15.94 0.66
N LEU A 57 -4.13 -14.91 -0.18
CA LEU A 57 -2.86 -14.60 -0.85
C LEU A 57 -1.73 -14.23 0.13
N ILE A 58 -2.00 -13.37 1.12
CA ILE A 58 -1.01 -12.99 2.14
C ILE A 58 -0.63 -14.19 3.00
N ALA A 59 -1.58 -15.04 3.38
CA ALA A 59 -1.29 -16.29 4.08
C ALA A 59 -0.38 -17.21 3.24
N ALA A 60 -0.70 -17.37 1.96
CA ALA A 60 0.06 -18.20 1.04
C ALA A 60 1.51 -17.73 0.83
N LEU A 61 1.76 -16.41 0.93
CA LEU A 61 3.11 -15.83 0.81
C LEU A 61 4.08 -16.28 1.91
N GLU A 62 3.62 -16.86 3.01
CA GLU A 62 4.53 -17.47 3.99
C GLU A 62 5.38 -18.59 3.38
N ARG A 63 4.81 -19.33 2.40
CA ARG A 63 5.47 -20.47 1.74
C ARG A 63 6.66 -20.09 0.86
N VAL A 64 6.72 -18.85 0.37
CA VAL A 64 7.69 -18.46 -0.66
C VAL A 64 9.02 -17.95 -0.08
N GLY A 65 9.13 -17.89 1.24
CA GLY A 65 10.34 -17.44 1.92
C GLY A 65 10.59 -15.94 1.75
N GLU A 66 11.83 -15.56 1.42
CA GLU A 66 12.24 -14.16 1.33
C GLU A 66 11.58 -13.46 0.14
N THR A 67 11.06 -12.27 0.39
CA THR A 67 10.54 -11.36 -0.64
C THR A 67 11.00 -9.93 -0.35
N LYS A 68 10.88 -9.06 -1.36
CA LYS A 68 10.99 -7.61 -1.16
C LYS A 68 9.63 -6.96 -1.30
N CYS A 69 9.14 -6.37 -0.21
CA CYS A 69 7.89 -5.64 -0.17
C CYS A 69 8.11 -4.15 -0.41
N ILE A 70 7.26 -3.56 -1.24
CA ILE A 70 7.22 -2.12 -1.48
C ILE A 70 5.83 -1.62 -1.10
N CYS A 71 5.78 -0.73 -0.13
CA CYS A 71 4.59 0.02 0.26
C CYS A 71 4.90 1.51 0.10
N ARG A 72 3.94 2.29 -0.39
CA ARG A 72 4.17 3.71 -0.66
C ARG A 72 2.91 4.53 -0.51
N ASN A 73 3.12 5.83 -0.43
CA ASN A 73 2.12 6.83 -0.77
C ASN A 73 2.68 7.74 -1.88
N GLU A 74 2.06 8.90 -2.09
CA GLU A 74 2.53 9.86 -3.09
C GLU A 74 3.95 10.39 -2.76
N TYR A 75 4.27 10.56 -1.47
CA TYR A 75 5.44 11.31 -1.01
C TYR A 75 6.59 10.44 -0.48
N ALA A 76 6.32 9.17 -0.16
CA ALA A 76 7.30 8.26 0.42
C ALA A 76 7.16 6.84 -0.13
N VAL A 77 8.30 6.18 -0.35
CA VAL A 77 8.40 4.77 -0.73
C VAL A 77 9.18 4.05 0.36
N HIS A 78 8.62 2.94 0.86
CA HIS A 78 9.26 2.06 1.82
C HIS A 78 9.48 0.69 1.19
N GLU A 79 10.75 0.28 1.09
CA GLU A 79 11.15 -1.06 0.65
C GLU A 79 11.68 -1.86 1.83
N GLN A 80 11.19 -3.07 2.03
CA GLN A 80 11.63 -3.96 3.11
C GLN A 80 11.79 -5.38 2.57
N VAL A 81 12.97 -5.97 2.78
CA VAL A 81 13.21 -7.39 2.54
C VAL A 81 12.83 -8.18 3.79
N GLY A 82 12.17 -9.32 3.62
CA GLY A 82 11.79 -10.20 4.72
C GLY A 82 10.82 -11.30 4.28
N GLN A 83 10.18 -11.93 5.25
CA GLN A 83 9.30 -13.07 5.05
C GLN A 83 7.90 -12.78 5.62
N PHE A 84 6.88 -13.40 5.05
CA PHE A 84 5.50 -13.29 5.53
C PHE A 84 5.23 -14.28 6.68
N THR A 85 6.05 -14.25 7.73
CA THR A 85 5.89 -15.07 8.93
C THR A 85 5.19 -14.29 10.05
N HIS A 86 4.74 -14.99 11.10
CA HIS A 86 4.05 -14.42 12.26
C HIS A 86 2.80 -13.60 11.87
N GLN A 87 1.95 -14.21 11.04
CA GLN A 87 0.76 -13.57 10.53
C GLN A 87 -0.42 -13.67 11.52
N HIS A 88 -1.14 -12.56 11.68
CA HIS A 88 -2.42 -12.51 12.37
C HIS A 88 -3.44 -11.80 11.46
N LEU A 89 -4.07 -12.55 10.55
CA LEU A 89 -4.95 -11.96 9.52
C LEU A 89 -6.44 -11.92 9.91
N SER A 90 -6.78 -12.46 11.09
CA SER A 90 -8.13 -12.42 11.66
C SER A 90 -8.41 -11.08 12.35
N GLY A 91 -9.65 -10.58 12.25
CA GLY A 91 -10.09 -9.36 12.92
C GLY A 91 -10.21 -8.14 12.01
N HIS A 92 -10.34 -6.95 12.61
CA HIS A 92 -10.55 -5.69 11.88
C HIS A 92 -9.32 -5.20 11.09
N ALA A 93 -8.11 -5.53 11.55
CA ALA A 93 -6.86 -5.26 10.85
C ALA A 93 -5.97 -6.51 10.91
N GLY A 94 -5.41 -6.91 9.77
CA GLY A 94 -4.43 -7.98 9.68
C GLY A 94 -3.03 -7.49 10.04
N LEU A 95 -2.17 -8.41 10.48
CA LEU A 95 -0.80 -8.14 10.89
C LEU A 95 0.14 -9.16 10.27
N VAL A 96 1.34 -8.71 9.91
CA VAL A 96 2.53 -9.56 9.71
C VAL A 96 3.57 -8.96 10.65
N LEU A 97 3.91 -9.64 11.75
CA LEU A 97 4.61 -9.00 12.87
C LEU A 97 6.05 -9.52 12.99
N ASN A 98 6.98 -8.89 12.27
CA ASN A 98 8.41 -9.19 12.35
C ASN A 98 9.22 -7.92 12.68
N PRO A 99 9.36 -7.57 13.96
CA PRO A 99 10.16 -6.42 14.35
C PRO A 99 11.57 -6.47 13.74
N ARG A 100 12.01 -5.35 13.14
CA ARG A 100 13.30 -5.21 12.41
C ARG A 100 13.38 -5.95 11.06
N ALA A 101 12.30 -6.58 10.61
CA ALA A 101 12.18 -7.19 9.29
C ALA A 101 10.86 -6.75 8.64
N LEU A 102 10.13 -7.65 7.98
CA LEU A 102 8.86 -7.34 7.34
C LEU A 102 7.73 -7.20 8.39
N ASP A 103 7.44 -5.97 8.79
CA ASP A 103 6.40 -5.64 9.76
C ASP A 103 5.28 -4.81 9.09
N LEU A 104 4.07 -5.39 9.01
CA LEU A 104 2.94 -4.81 8.29
C LEU A 104 1.71 -4.66 9.18
N ARG A 105 0.95 -3.59 8.92
CA ARG A 105 -0.42 -3.37 9.40
C ARG A 105 -1.34 -3.31 8.18
N LEU A 106 -2.29 -4.23 8.10
CA LEU A 106 -3.08 -4.51 6.89
C LEU A 106 -4.57 -4.21 7.12
N PHE A 107 -5.09 -3.19 6.46
CA PHE A 107 -6.53 -2.90 6.46
C PHE A 107 -7.20 -3.63 5.29
N LEU A 108 -7.37 -4.95 5.42
CA LEU A 108 -7.76 -5.85 4.33
C LEU A 108 -9.12 -5.51 3.67
N SER A 109 -10.01 -4.78 4.34
CA SER A 109 -11.26 -4.31 3.74
C SER A 109 -11.06 -3.33 2.56
N GLN A 110 -9.90 -2.68 2.51
CA GLN A 110 -9.54 -1.76 1.42
C GLN A 110 -8.97 -2.48 0.20
N TRP A 111 -8.63 -3.76 0.30
CA TRP A 111 -7.97 -4.52 -0.75
C TRP A 111 -9.04 -5.05 -1.72
N ALA A 112 -8.86 -4.77 -3.01
CA ALA A 112 -9.90 -5.03 -4.01
C ALA A 112 -9.45 -5.99 -5.12
N SER A 113 -8.18 -5.93 -5.54
CA SER A 113 -7.69 -6.80 -6.61
C SER A 113 -6.20 -7.12 -6.45
N ALA A 114 -5.80 -8.25 -7.02
CA ALA A 114 -4.42 -8.73 -6.99
C ALA A 114 -3.99 -9.27 -8.37
N PHE A 115 -2.74 -8.99 -8.73
CA PHE A 115 -2.15 -9.42 -10.00
C PHE A 115 -0.76 -9.97 -9.78
N HIS A 116 -0.44 -11.04 -10.49
CA HIS A 116 0.95 -11.41 -10.73
C HIS A 116 1.45 -10.73 -12.00
N LEU A 117 2.69 -10.26 -11.99
CA LEU A 117 3.35 -9.68 -13.15
C LEU A 117 4.74 -10.31 -13.31
N ASN A 118 5.13 -10.53 -14.57
CA ASN A 118 6.49 -10.89 -14.97
C ASN A 118 7.01 -9.85 -15.99
N ASP A 119 7.64 -8.78 -15.50
CA ASP A 119 8.24 -7.77 -16.37
C ASP A 119 9.71 -8.13 -16.63
N ASN A 120 9.99 -8.78 -17.76
CA ASN A 120 11.33 -9.16 -18.19
C ASN A 120 12.12 -9.96 -17.13
N GLY A 121 11.48 -10.96 -16.53
CA GLY A 121 12.08 -11.81 -15.50
C GLY A 121 11.92 -11.26 -14.08
N ARG A 122 11.52 -9.99 -13.90
CA ARG A 122 11.19 -9.44 -12.59
C ARG A 122 9.76 -9.80 -12.23
N GLN A 123 9.61 -10.77 -11.33
CA GLN A 123 8.31 -11.25 -10.87
C GLN A 123 7.79 -10.47 -9.65
N SER A 124 6.48 -10.21 -9.63
CA SER A 124 5.82 -9.59 -8.47
C SER A 124 4.36 -9.98 -8.33
N ILE A 125 3.84 -9.93 -7.12
CA ILE A 125 2.41 -9.88 -6.82
C ILE A 125 2.08 -8.46 -6.36
N GLN A 126 1.09 -7.83 -6.98
CA GLN A 126 0.70 -6.44 -6.71
C GLN A 126 -0.76 -6.37 -6.32
N PHE A 127 -1.03 -5.68 -5.22
CA PHE A 127 -2.36 -5.51 -4.64
C PHE A 127 -2.81 -4.07 -4.80
N PHE A 128 -4.08 -3.89 -5.15
CA PHE A 128 -4.70 -2.59 -5.40
C PHE A 128 -5.99 -2.41 -4.59
N ASP A 129 -6.30 -1.17 -4.25
CA ASP A 129 -7.52 -0.82 -3.54
C ASP A 129 -8.73 -0.66 -4.46
N HIS A 130 -9.88 -0.28 -3.88
CA HIS A 130 -11.13 -0.06 -4.63
C HIS A 130 -11.07 1.14 -5.57
N HIS A 131 -10.06 2.01 -5.47
CA HIS A 131 -9.84 3.16 -6.35
C HIS A 131 -8.84 2.85 -7.47
N GLY A 132 -8.15 1.71 -7.36
CA GLY A 132 -7.13 1.27 -8.30
C GLY A 132 -5.73 1.74 -7.95
N ASP A 133 -5.52 2.24 -6.72
CA ASP A 133 -4.21 2.63 -6.21
C ASP A 133 -3.48 1.42 -5.61
N ALA A 134 -2.15 1.39 -5.79
CA ALA A 134 -1.32 0.31 -5.27
C ALA A 134 -1.22 0.35 -3.74
N LEU A 135 -1.57 -0.76 -3.08
CA LEU A 135 -1.48 -0.96 -1.63
C LEU A 135 -0.14 -1.58 -1.22
N LEU A 136 0.23 -2.67 -1.88
CA LEU A 136 1.45 -3.43 -1.60
C LEU A 136 1.95 -4.11 -2.87
N LYS A 137 3.26 -4.11 -3.08
CA LYS A 137 3.92 -4.90 -4.13
C LYS A 137 4.93 -5.84 -3.50
N VAL A 138 4.82 -7.12 -3.80
CA VAL A 138 5.69 -8.18 -3.30
C VAL A 138 6.53 -8.67 -4.46
N TYR A 139 7.83 -8.40 -4.44
CA TYR A 139 8.76 -8.84 -5.46
C TYR A 139 9.48 -10.10 -5.01
N ALA A 140 9.61 -11.05 -5.93
CA ALA A 140 10.56 -12.14 -5.78
C ALA A 140 12.00 -11.56 -5.74
N THR A 141 12.85 -12.21 -4.96
CA THR A 141 14.28 -11.95 -4.81
C THR A 141 15.06 -13.17 -5.29
N THR A 142 16.39 -13.11 -5.25
CA THR A 142 17.23 -14.28 -5.50
C THR A 142 17.09 -15.38 -4.43
N GLN A 143 16.48 -15.07 -3.28
CA GLN A 143 16.27 -16.01 -2.16
C GLN A 143 14.81 -16.48 -2.04
N THR A 144 13.92 -16.05 -2.94
CA THR A 144 12.54 -16.55 -2.99
C THR A 144 12.54 -18.01 -3.43
N ASP A 145 11.75 -18.84 -2.75
CA ASP A 145 11.46 -20.19 -3.24
C ASP A 145 10.56 -20.07 -4.47
N MET A 146 11.17 -20.16 -5.65
CA MET A 146 10.47 -19.99 -6.92
C MET A 146 9.50 -21.13 -7.23
N ALA A 147 9.73 -22.34 -6.70
CA ALA A 147 8.78 -23.45 -6.87
C ALA A 147 7.50 -23.20 -6.06
N ALA A 148 7.65 -22.73 -4.82
CA ALA A 148 6.52 -22.31 -3.99
C ALA A 148 5.80 -21.08 -4.57
N TRP A 149 6.57 -20.13 -5.12
CA TRP A 149 6.04 -18.95 -5.80
C TRP A 149 5.16 -19.33 -7.00
N GLU A 150 5.66 -20.16 -7.91
CA GLU A 150 4.91 -20.64 -9.09
C GLU A 150 3.66 -21.43 -8.69
N THR A 151 3.77 -22.27 -7.65
CA THR A 151 2.64 -23.01 -7.09
C THR A 151 1.55 -22.06 -6.58
N LEU A 152 1.92 -21.01 -5.83
CA LEU A 152 0.99 -19.99 -5.35
C LEU A 152 0.29 -19.29 -6.53
N ILE A 153 1.04 -18.86 -7.55
CA ILE A 153 0.44 -18.20 -8.72
C ILE A 153 -0.56 -19.12 -9.42
N ALA A 154 -0.23 -20.40 -9.60
CA ALA A 154 -1.13 -21.37 -10.22
C ALA A 154 -2.41 -21.61 -9.40
N GLU A 155 -2.27 -21.73 -8.08
CA GLU A 155 -3.37 -21.99 -7.13
C GLU A 155 -4.39 -20.84 -7.09
N TYR A 156 -3.90 -19.59 -7.11
CA TYR A 156 -4.75 -18.41 -6.97
C TYR A 156 -5.10 -17.74 -8.29
N ARG A 157 -4.72 -18.30 -9.43
CA ARG A 157 -5.03 -17.74 -10.76
C ARG A 157 -6.54 -17.73 -11.03
N VAL A 158 -7.03 -16.62 -11.58
CA VAL A 158 -8.40 -16.51 -12.09
C VAL A 158 -8.40 -16.67 -13.60
N ALA A 159 -9.03 -17.73 -14.12
CA ALA A 159 -9.00 -18.08 -15.54
C ALA A 159 -9.79 -17.11 -16.43
N ALA A 160 -10.97 -16.69 -15.98
CA ALA A 160 -11.85 -15.75 -16.70
C ALA A 160 -12.16 -14.56 -15.77
N PRO A 161 -11.22 -13.60 -15.64
CA PRO A 161 -11.36 -12.53 -14.67
C PRO A 161 -12.46 -11.55 -15.09
N ALA A 162 -13.33 -11.19 -14.14
CA ALA A 162 -14.28 -10.10 -14.33
C ALA A 162 -13.54 -8.75 -14.43
N PRO A 163 -14.13 -7.75 -15.12
CA PRO A 163 -13.61 -6.38 -15.13
C PRO A 163 -13.43 -5.82 -13.72
N LEU A 164 -12.46 -4.92 -13.56
CA LEU A 164 -12.26 -4.20 -12.30
C LEU A 164 -13.49 -3.36 -11.97
N THR A 165 -13.94 -3.43 -10.71
CA THR A 165 -15.04 -2.59 -10.21
C THR A 165 -14.46 -1.47 -9.36
N LEU A 166 -13.92 -0.45 -10.04
CA LEU A 166 -13.36 0.72 -9.37
C LEU A 166 -14.45 1.63 -8.83
N ARG A 167 -14.16 2.31 -7.72
CA ARG A 167 -15.02 3.26 -7.05
C ARG A 167 -14.34 4.63 -7.05
N PRO A 168 -15.08 5.72 -7.31
CA PRO A 168 -14.51 7.06 -7.17
C PRO A 168 -14.09 7.29 -5.72
N GLN A 169 -13.01 8.03 -5.52
CA GLN A 169 -12.60 8.46 -4.19
C GLN A 169 -13.57 9.54 -3.71
N GLU A 170 -14.26 9.30 -2.60
CA GLU A 170 -15.09 10.31 -1.97
C GLU A 170 -14.20 11.29 -1.16
N PRO A 171 -14.41 12.61 -1.31
CA PRO A 171 -13.68 13.58 -0.50
C PRO A 171 -14.05 13.40 0.97
N VAL A 172 -13.04 13.17 1.82
CA VAL A 172 -13.27 13.07 3.27
C VAL A 172 -13.66 14.44 3.80
N LYS A 173 -14.85 14.53 4.39
CA LYS A 173 -15.33 15.73 5.08
C LYS A 173 -14.92 15.68 6.54
N TYR A 174 -14.27 16.72 7.01
CA TYR A 174 -13.93 16.93 8.42
C TYR A 174 -14.79 18.04 9.02
N ALA A 175 -14.89 18.06 10.34
CA ALA A 175 -15.54 19.16 11.06
C ALA A 175 -14.78 20.47 10.85
N ASP A 176 -15.52 21.58 10.74
CA ASP A 176 -14.94 22.92 10.63
C ASP A 176 -14.33 23.38 11.97
N THR A 177 -14.95 22.97 13.08
CA THR A 177 -14.52 23.27 14.45
C THR A 177 -14.79 22.08 15.38
N ALA A 178 -14.07 21.99 16.49
CA ALA A 178 -14.29 21.01 17.56
C ALA A 178 -13.87 21.60 18.91
N ASP A 179 -14.39 21.03 20.00
CA ASP A 179 -13.98 21.37 21.37
C ASP A 179 -12.57 20.84 21.66
N GLY A 180 -11.58 21.72 21.61
CA GLY A 180 -10.18 21.40 21.85
C GLY A 180 -9.90 20.94 23.28
N ALA A 181 -10.60 21.48 24.28
CA ALA A 181 -10.40 21.09 25.69
C ALA A 181 -10.93 19.68 25.94
N ALA A 182 -12.11 19.35 25.40
CA ALA A 182 -12.64 17.99 25.47
C ALA A 182 -11.74 16.99 24.70
N LEU A 183 -11.30 17.36 23.50
CA LEU A 183 -10.37 16.56 22.69
C LEU A 183 -9.08 16.25 23.47
N GLU A 184 -8.50 17.27 24.11
CA GLU A 184 -7.26 17.13 24.88
C GLU A 184 -7.44 16.21 26.08
N ASN A 185 -8.53 16.37 26.85
CA ASN A 185 -8.84 15.49 27.98
C ASN A 185 -8.96 14.03 27.53
N ASP A 186 -9.69 13.78 26.45
CA ASP A 186 -9.85 12.45 25.85
C ASP A 186 -8.51 11.90 25.35
N TRP A 187 -7.66 12.75 24.76
CA TRP A 187 -6.34 12.33 24.28
C TRP A 187 -5.46 11.90 25.47
N ARG A 188 -5.40 12.69 26.53
CA ARG A 188 -4.61 12.37 27.75
C ARG A 188 -5.13 11.13 28.47
N ALA A 189 -6.41 10.81 28.34
CA ALA A 189 -7.02 9.61 28.90
C ALA A 189 -6.74 8.33 28.08
N MET A 190 -6.15 8.44 26.88
CA MET A 190 -5.81 7.27 26.09
C MET A 190 -4.75 6.42 26.79
N THR A 191 -4.96 5.11 26.75
CA THR A 191 -4.06 4.10 27.31
C THR A 191 -3.29 3.33 26.24
N ASP A 192 -3.70 3.49 24.97
CA ASP A 192 -3.10 2.81 23.83
C ASP A 192 -3.17 3.71 22.58
N VAL A 193 -2.09 3.78 21.80
CA VAL A 193 -1.99 4.65 20.62
C VAL A 193 -2.99 4.32 19.52
N HIS A 194 -3.49 3.08 19.44
CA HIS A 194 -4.50 2.67 18.47
C HIS A 194 -5.89 3.26 18.78
N GLN A 195 -6.12 3.76 20.00
CA GLN A 195 -7.33 4.49 20.37
C GLN A 195 -7.44 5.84 19.65
N PHE A 196 -6.30 6.41 19.20
CA PHE A 196 -6.27 7.73 18.56
C PHE A 196 -7.12 7.79 17.29
N PHE A 197 -7.22 6.69 16.53
CA PHE A 197 -8.10 6.61 15.37
C PHE A 197 -9.59 6.73 15.74
N GLY A 198 -9.98 6.14 16.88
CA GLY A 198 -11.34 6.27 17.42
C GLY A 198 -11.64 7.70 17.85
N LEU A 199 -10.66 8.35 18.50
CA LEU A 199 -10.74 9.74 18.93
C LEU A 199 -10.91 10.69 17.73
N LEU A 200 -10.11 10.55 16.67
CA LEU A 200 -10.29 11.35 15.45
C LEU A 200 -11.68 11.19 14.82
N ARG A 201 -12.22 9.96 14.79
CA ARG A 201 -13.58 9.71 14.29
C ARG A 201 -14.65 10.35 15.17
N LYS A 202 -14.51 10.26 16.50
CA LYS A 202 -15.45 10.86 17.47
C LYS A 202 -15.64 12.35 17.21
N TYR A 203 -14.55 13.07 16.96
CA TYR A 203 -14.57 14.52 16.71
C TYR A 203 -14.65 14.89 15.22
N GLN A 204 -14.70 13.90 14.32
CA GLN A 204 -14.65 14.08 12.86
C GLN A 204 -13.48 14.95 12.39
N LEU A 205 -12.31 14.79 13.01
CA LEU A 205 -11.12 15.57 12.73
C LEU A 205 -10.10 14.79 11.91
N SER A 206 -9.40 15.51 11.04
CA SER A 206 -8.12 15.04 10.52
C SER A 206 -7.06 15.05 11.62
N ARG A 207 -5.98 14.29 11.45
CA ARG A 207 -4.82 14.32 12.36
C ARG A 207 -4.30 15.75 12.56
N GLN A 208 -4.13 16.49 11.47
CA GLN A 208 -3.58 17.85 11.52
C GLN A 208 -4.52 18.85 12.22
N GLN A 209 -5.85 18.70 12.08
CA GLN A 209 -6.79 19.52 12.84
C GLN A 209 -6.70 19.20 14.34
N ALA A 210 -6.68 17.92 14.71
CA ALA A 210 -6.52 17.53 16.11
C ALA A 210 -5.22 18.07 16.72
N PHE A 211 -4.11 18.01 15.99
CA PHE A 211 -2.82 18.53 16.44
C PHE A 211 -2.82 20.04 16.69
N ARG A 212 -3.63 20.82 15.94
CA ARG A 212 -3.74 22.28 16.13
C ARG A 212 -4.64 22.67 17.30
N LEU A 213 -5.46 21.75 17.80
CA LEU A 213 -6.47 22.02 18.84
C LEU A 213 -5.99 21.65 20.25
N VAL A 214 -4.93 20.86 20.35
CA VAL A 214 -4.33 20.45 21.63
C VAL A 214 -3.10 21.30 21.96
N SER A 215 -2.71 21.28 23.22
CA SER A 215 -1.48 21.92 23.72
C SER A 215 -0.19 21.35 23.12
N ASP A 216 0.84 22.21 23.08
CA ASP A 216 2.14 21.91 22.47
C ASP A 216 2.90 20.74 23.15
N ASP A 217 2.59 20.40 24.41
CA ASP A 217 3.18 19.23 25.06
C ASP A 217 2.64 17.90 24.50
N LEU A 218 1.47 17.91 23.87
CA LEU A 218 0.92 16.75 23.15
C LEU A 218 1.29 16.76 21.67
N ALA A 219 1.22 17.93 21.01
CA ALA A 219 1.53 18.04 19.59
C ALA A 219 2.19 19.40 19.28
N CYS A 220 3.49 19.37 18.99
CA CYS A 220 4.26 20.56 18.63
C CYS A 220 4.64 20.54 17.14
N ARG A 221 4.46 21.68 16.46
CA ARG A 221 4.95 21.85 15.08
C ARG A 221 6.45 22.09 15.10
N VAL A 222 7.19 21.26 14.37
CA VAL A 222 8.64 21.41 14.17
C VAL A 222 8.97 21.90 12.77
N ASP A 223 10.22 22.32 12.57
CA ASP A 223 10.73 22.72 11.27
C ASP A 223 10.71 21.56 10.27
N ARG A 224 10.45 21.85 8.98
CA ARG A 224 10.37 20.84 7.91
C ARG A 224 11.69 20.07 7.71
N HIS A 225 12.83 20.63 8.12
CA HIS A 225 14.15 20.01 8.06
C HIS A 225 14.46 19.14 9.29
N ALA A 226 13.52 19.02 10.25
CA ALA A 226 13.71 18.16 11.43
C ALA A 226 13.90 16.69 11.05
N LEU A 227 13.15 16.16 10.08
CA LEU A 227 13.25 14.74 9.68
C LEU A 227 14.63 14.40 9.06
N PRO A 228 15.13 15.10 8.02
CA PRO A 228 16.48 14.86 7.51
C PRO A 228 17.56 14.98 8.58
N SER A 229 17.46 15.99 9.45
CA SER A 229 18.43 16.24 10.51
C SER A 229 18.44 15.13 11.57
N LEU A 230 17.26 14.60 11.91
CA LEU A 230 17.10 13.47 12.82
C LEU A 230 17.73 12.20 12.25
N LEU A 231 17.43 11.87 10.99
CA LEU A 231 17.98 10.70 10.31
C LEU A 231 19.51 10.73 10.27
N GLU A 232 20.10 11.89 9.95
CA GLU A 232 21.56 12.06 9.96
C GLU A 232 22.15 11.92 11.36
N THR A 233 21.43 12.37 12.39
CA THR A 233 21.86 12.21 13.78
C THR A 233 21.82 10.75 14.22
N VAL A 234 20.76 10.00 13.88
CA VAL A 234 20.65 8.56 14.15
C VAL A 234 21.77 7.79 13.46
N ARG A 235 22.02 8.07 12.17
CA ARG A 235 23.12 7.46 11.40
C ARG A 235 24.47 7.68 12.07
N ARG A 236 24.80 8.91 12.46
CA ARG A 236 26.07 9.22 13.14
C ARG A 236 26.24 8.53 14.49
N ARG A 237 25.15 8.31 15.23
CA ARG A 237 25.19 7.58 16.51
C ARG A 237 25.37 6.08 16.29
N ALA A 238 24.69 5.50 15.31
CA ALA A 238 24.81 4.08 14.98
C ALA A 238 26.23 3.70 14.50
N MET A 239 26.95 4.60 13.82
CA MET A 239 28.34 4.35 13.40
C MET A 239 29.39 4.46 14.52
N LYS A 240 29.00 5.00 15.70
CA LYS A 240 29.90 5.17 16.86
C LYS A 240 29.72 4.07 17.92
N SER A 241 28.68 3.26 17.78
CA SER A 241 28.38 2.10 18.63
C SER A 241 28.84 0.82 17.95
#